data_AF-A0A1S3JS54-F1
#
_entry.id   AF-A0A1S3JS54-F1
#
_cell.length_a   1.000
_cell.length_b   1.000
_cell.length_c   1.000
_cell.angle_alpha   90.00
_cell.angle_beta   90.00
_cell.angle_gamma   90.00
#
_symmetry.space_group_name_H-M   'P 1'
#
loop_
_entity.id
_entity.type
_entity.pdbx_description
1 polymer ?
#
loop_
_entity_poly.entity_id
_entity_poly.type
_entity_poly.pdbx_seq_one_letter_code
_entity_poly.pdbx_strand_id
1 'polypeptide(L)'
;MGTSYYSHGGGSNYLCLPRDPSWLNYTDGFQTYARMYGVEYEVNVMPDDFFSKQNIPPGIKSLHDQDAVCAVCHTPGRPTQLMIPAKTSCPGDWLMEYKGYLMAESKNHQRSEYICVDEVPEIDSAGMKDQNGGLLYNVEAVCGSLPCPNYVDGRELACVVCTL
;
A
#
# COMPACT_ATOMS: atom_id res chain seq x y z
N MET A 1 -0.30 -8.33 0.23
CA MET A 1 -0.76 -9.25 1.29
C MET A 1 -0.25 -8.77 2.63
N GLY A 2 -1.01 -9.01 3.71
CA GLY A 2 -0.71 -8.50 5.04
C GLY A 2 -1.43 -9.28 6.14
N THR A 3 -1.58 -8.64 7.30
CA THR A 3 -2.28 -9.18 8.47
C THR A 3 -3.66 -8.53 8.57
N SER A 4 -4.69 -9.31 8.93
CA SER A 4 -6.05 -8.76 9.09
C SER A 4 -6.11 -7.71 10.20
N TYR A 5 -6.89 -6.63 10.02
CA TYR A 5 -7.00 -5.58 11.05
C TYR A 5 -7.59 -6.06 12.38
N TYR A 6 -8.32 -7.18 12.38
CA TYR A 6 -8.81 -7.79 13.62
C TYR A 6 -7.71 -8.53 14.40
N SER A 7 -6.55 -8.76 13.79
CA SER A 7 -5.49 -9.58 14.35
C SER A 7 -4.48 -8.73 15.13
N HIS A 8 -4.26 -9.09 16.40
CA HIS A 8 -3.36 -8.34 17.29
C HIS A 8 -1.86 -8.63 17.09
N GLY A 9 -1.48 -9.47 16.13
CA GLY A 9 -0.10 -9.87 15.89
C GLY A 9 0.04 -10.76 14.66
N GLY A 10 1.24 -11.33 14.47
CA GLY A 10 1.61 -12.02 13.23
C GLY A 10 2.75 -11.28 12.52
N GLY A 11 2.64 -11.11 11.20
CA GLY A 11 3.57 -10.30 10.41
C GLY A 11 3.15 -8.83 10.40
N SER A 12 4.08 -7.90 10.59
CA SER A 12 3.79 -6.46 10.56
C SER A 12 3.98 -5.82 9.19
N ASN A 13 4.54 -6.55 8.23
CA ASN A 13 4.94 -6.05 6.93
C ASN A 13 3.96 -6.45 5.83
N TYR A 14 3.99 -5.70 4.73
CA TYR A 14 3.29 -6.08 3.51
C TYR A 14 4.19 -6.95 2.63
N LEU A 15 3.64 -8.05 2.12
CA LEU A 15 4.35 -8.99 1.26
C LEU A 15 3.62 -9.17 -0.07
N CYS A 16 4.40 -9.29 -1.14
CA CYS A 16 3.93 -9.68 -2.45
C CYS A 16 4.05 -11.18 -2.63
N LEU A 17 2.91 -11.83 -2.78
CA LEU A 17 2.84 -13.25 -3.09
C LEU A 17 2.80 -13.47 -4.60
N PRO A 18 3.40 -14.56 -5.10
CA PRO A 18 3.24 -14.95 -6.49
C PRO A 18 1.79 -15.37 -6.77
N ARG A 19 1.35 -15.18 -8.02
CA ARG A 19 0.04 -15.68 -8.49
C ARG A 19 -0.07 -17.21 -8.45
N ASP A 20 1.05 -17.89 -8.67
CA ASP A 20 1.14 -19.36 -8.65
C ASP A 20 2.04 -19.83 -7.49
N PRO A 21 1.46 -20.22 -6.34
CA PRO A 21 2.22 -20.62 -5.16
C PRO A 21 2.74 -22.05 -5.26
N SER A 22 3.91 -22.28 -4.66
CA SER A 22 4.48 -23.62 -4.46
C SER A 22 4.35 -24.05 -3.00
N TRP A 23 4.18 -25.36 -2.77
CA TRP A 23 3.93 -25.92 -1.44
C TRP A 23 4.98 -26.98 -1.08
N LEU A 24 5.38 -27.00 0.20
CA LEU A 24 6.11 -28.12 0.79
C LEU A 24 5.08 -29.15 1.33
N ASN A 25 5.31 -29.74 2.50
CA ASN A 25 4.32 -30.59 3.15
C ASN A 25 3.22 -29.73 3.79
N TYR A 26 1.95 -29.99 3.47
CA TYR A 26 0.81 -29.24 4.00
C TYR A 26 -0.35 -30.17 4.40
N THR A 27 -1.19 -29.65 5.30
CA THR A 27 -2.50 -30.22 5.64
C THR A 27 -3.50 -29.09 5.57
N ASP A 28 -4.61 -29.30 4.87
CA ASP A 28 -5.62 -28.27 4.69
C ASP A 28 -6.32 -27.88 6.01
N GLY A 29 -6.62 -26.60 6.16
CA GLY A 29 -7.34 -26.02 7.30
C GLY A 29 -6.50 -25.12 8.22
N PHE A 30 -7.17 -24.37 9.10
CA PHE A 30 -6.52 -23.45 10.03
C PHE A 30 -6.04 -24.17 11.30
N GLN A 31 -4.81 -24.68 11.26
CA GLN A 31 -4.20 -25.41 12.37
C GLN A 31 -3.27 -24.56 13.25
N THR A 32 -2.97 -23.33 12.83
CA THR A 32 -2.02 -22.41 13.49
C THR A 32 -2.57 -20.99 13.57
N TYR A 33 -1.80 -20.09 14.21
CA TYR A 33 -2.27 -18.76 14.62
C TYR A 33 -1.67 -17.59 13.82
N ALA A 34 -0.71 -17.85 12.93
CA ALA A 34 -0.20 -16.83 12.00
C ALA A 34 -0.88 -17.00 10.64
N ARG A 35 -1.50 -15.94 10.15
CA ARG A 35 -2.32 -15.95 8.93
C ARG A 35 -1.90 -14.81 8.01
N MET A 36 -2.09 -15.01 6.72
CA MET A 36 -1.82 -14.03 5.68
C MET A 36 -3.11 -13.74 4.92
N TYR A 37 -3.37 -12.47 4.67
CA TYR A 37 -4.60 -11.96 4.10
C TYR A 37 -4.32 -11.10 2.87
N GLY A 38 -5.37 -10.96 2.04
CA GLY A 38 -5.51 -9.87 1.08
C GLY A 38 -5.27 -8.51 1.72
N VAL A 39 -4.98 -7.51 0.89
CA VAL A 39 -4.85 -6.12 1.35
C VAL A 39 -5.85 -5.28 0.60
N GLU A 40 -6.59 -4.45 1.29
CA GLU A 40 -7.67 -3.64 0.74
C GLU A 40 -7.33 -2.16 0.82
N TYR A 41 -7.72 -1.41 -0.20
CA TYR A 41 -7.68 0.04 -0.17
C TYR A 41 -8.83 0.57 0.67
N GLU A 42 -8.48 1.33 1.71
CA GLU A 42 -9.40 1.99 2.62
C GLU A 42 -9.29 3.51 2.43
N VAL A 43 -9.63 3.94 1.22
CA VAL A 43 -9.62 5.36 0.87
C VAL A 43 -10.99 5.97 1.14
N ASN A 44 -11.01 7.15 1.77
CA ASN A 44 -12.26 7.84 2.05
C ASN A 44 -13.00 8.22 0.75
N VAL A 45 -14.31 8.05 0.77
CA VAL A 45 -15.23 8.34 -0.34
C VAL A 45 -15.47 9.85 -0.48
N MET A 46 -14.41 10.60 -0.80
CA MET A 46 -14.54 11.97 -1.31
C MET A 46 -14.73 11.91 -2.85
N PRO A 47 -15.43 12.88 -3.47
CA PRO A 47 -15.92 12.76 -4.84
C PRO A 47 -14.83 12.54 -5.90
N ASP A 48 -13.59 12.88 -5.59
CA ASP A 48 -12.42 12.62 -6.41
C ASP A 48 -11.42 11.79 -5.60
N ASP A 49 -11.48 10.47 -5.77
CA ASP A 49 -10.40 9.56 -5.41
C ASP A 49 -9.09 10.16 -5.95
N PHE A 50 -8.13 10.46 -5.08
CA PHE A 50 -6.91 11.19 -5.44
C PHE A 50 -5.96 10.33 -6.30
N PHE A 51 -6.23 9.03 -6.38
CA PHE A 51 -5.58 8.13 -7.31
C PHE A 51 -6.12 8.27 -8.75
N SER A 52 -5.22 8.12 -9.71
CA SER A 52 -5.56 8.03 -11.12
C SER A 52 -6.36 6.75 -11.39
N LYS A 53 -7.50 6.90 -12.08
CA LYS A 53 -8.35 5.76 -12.49
C LYS A 53 -7.91 5.12 -13.81
N GLN A 54 -6.71 5.45 -14.31
CA GLN A 54 -6.23 4.98 -15.62
C GLN A 54 -6.13 3.44 -15.71
N ASN A 55 -5.70 2.77 -14.64
CA ASN A 55 -5.61 1.31 -14.59
C ASN A 55 -6.86 0.64 -14.00
N ILE A 56 -7.89 1.42 -13.68
CA ILE A 56 -9.11 0.93 -13.03
C ILE A 56 -10.16 0.56 -14.08
N PRO A 57 -10.72 -0.67 -14.05
CA PRO A 57 -11.74 -1.10 -14.98
C PRO A 57 -12.96 -0.15 -15.05
N PRO A 58 -13.56 0.04 -16.24
CA PRO A 58 -14.78 0.82 -16.39
C PRO A 58 -15.90 0.31 -15.48
N GLY A 59 -16.57 1.22 -14.79
CA GLY A 59 -17.69 0.90 -13.89
C GLY A 59 -17.30 0.86 -12.41
N ILE A 60 -16.02 0.83 -12.09
CA ILE A 60 -15.53 1.01 -10.72
C ILE A 60 -15.39 2.50 -10.43
N LYS A 61 -16.12 2.96 -9.40
CA LYS A 61 -16.21 4.39 -9.07
C LYS A 61 -15.24 4.82 -7.97
N SER A 62 -14.83 3.88 -7.12
CA SER A 62 -13.99 4.10 -5.94
C SER A 62 -13.02 2.94 -5.77
N LEU A 63 -11.81 3.24 -5.30
CA LEU A 63 -10.86 2.24 -4.83
C LEU A 63 -11.21 1.65 -3.46
N HIS A 64 -12.08 2.29 -2.69
CA HIS A 64 -12.53 1.75 -1.41
C HIS A 64 -13.06 0.31 -1.56
N ASP A 65 -12.68 -0.57 -0.64
CA ASP A 65 -12.98 -2.02 -0.63
C ASP A 65 -12.44 -2.81 -1.84
N GLN A 66 -11.51 -2.23 -2.61
CA GLN A 66 -10.81 -2.97 -3.66
C GLN A 66 -9.58 -3.65 -3.11
N ASP A 67 -9.39 -4.91 -3.52
CA ASP A 67 -8.18 -5.67 -3.25
C ASP A 67 -6.98 -5.09 -4.01
N ALA A 68 -5.94 -4.71 -3.27
CA ALA A 68 -4.67 -4.25 -3.79
C ALA A 68 -3.84 -5.41 -4.34
N VAL A 69 -3.32 -5.24 -5.54
CA VAL A 69 -2.30 -6.13 -6.11
C VAL A 69 -0.91 -5.52 -5.94
N CYS A 70 0.12 -6.34 -6.11
CA CYS A 70 1.49 -5.83 -6.07
C CYS A 70 2.44 -6.66 -6.91
N ALA A 71 3.63 -6.11 -7.13
CA ALA A 71 4.69 -6.72 -7.93
C ALA A 71 6.03 -6.64 -7.21
N VAL A 72 6.92 -7.58 -7.53
CA VAL A 72 8.34 -7.54 -7.13
C VAL A 72 9.15 -7.39 -8.41
N CYS A 73 9.90 -6.30 -8.51
CA CYS A 73 10.68 -5.96 -9.70
C CYS A 73 12.18 -6.15 -9.45
N HIS A 74 12.89 -6.65 -10.46
CA HIS A 74 14.35 -6.66 -10.48
C HIS A 74 14.85 -5.51 -11.35
N THR A 75 15.76 -4.70 -10.82
CA THR A 75 16.34 -3.52 -11.48
C THR A 75 17.83 -3.75 -11.79
N PRO A 76 18.18 -4.29 -12.97
CA PRO A 76 19.56 -4.61 -13.31
C PRO A 76 20.46 -3.37 -13.27
N GLY A 77 21.61 -3.50 -12.60
CA GLY A 77 22.58 -2.42 -12.48
C GLY A 77 22.17 -1.30 -11.52
N ARG A 78 21.02 -1.43 -10.83
CA ARG A 78 20.55 -0.48 -9.80
C ARG A 78 20.25 -1.22 -8.48
N PRO A 79 21.28 -1.58 -7.70
CA PRO A 79 21.13 -2.44 -6.52
C PRO A 79 20.53 -1.72 -5.30
N THR A 80 20.45 -0.38 -5.31
CA THR A 80 19.95 0.38 -4.16
C THR A 80 18.54 0.88 -4.45
N GLN A 81 17.63 0.72 -3.48
CA GLN A 81 16.29 1.29 -3.51
C GLN A 81 16.11 2.26 -2.34
N LEU A 82 15.39 3.36 -2.59
CA LEU A 82 15.02 4.34 -1.58
C LEU A 82 13.58 4.80 -1.79
N MET A 83 12.75 4.67 -0.75
CA MET A 83 11.46 5.35 -0.67
C MET A 83 11.63 6.68 0.09
N ILE A 84 11.18 7.78 -0.49
CA ILE A 84 11.21 9.10 0.15
C ILE A 84 9.77 9.57 0.40
N PRO A 85 9.30 9.63 1.65
CA PRO A 85 7.98 10.17 1.97
C PRO A 85 7.97 11.70 1.78
N ALA A 86 6.78 12.25 1.52
CA ALA A 86 6.54 13.67 1.25
C ALA A 86 7.34 14.25 0.07
N LYS A 87 7.68 13.41 -0.92
CA LYS A 87 8.36 13.80 -2.16
C LYS A 87 7.72 13.13 -3.37
N THR A 88 7.82 13.78 -4.51
CA THR A 88 7.34 13.29 -5.82
C THR A 88 8.47 13.20 -6.85
N SER A 89 9.72 13.35 -6.43
CA SER A 89 10.90 13.39 -7.29
C SER A 89 12.12 12.81 -6.58
N CYS A 90 12.95 12.07 -7.32
CA CYS A 90 14.20 11.51 -6.81
C CYS A 90 15.31 12.57 -6.70
N PRO A 91 16.24 12.43 -5.74
CA PRO A 91 17.35 13.36 -5.57
C PRO A 91 18.51 13.04 -6.53
N GLY A 92 19.16 14.07 -7.07
CA GLY A 92 20.38 13.91 -7.87
C GLY A 92 20.18 12.97 -9.07
N ASP A 93 21.06 11.98 -9.19
CA ASP A 93 21.08 11.03 -10.31
C ASP A 93 20.26 9.75 -10.06
N TRP A 94 19.48 9.69 -8.97
CA TRP A 94 18.59 8.57 -8.71
C TRP A 94 17.46 8.51 -9.74
N LEU A 95 17.19 7.31 -10.27
CA LEU A 95 16.11 7.09 -11.21
C LEU A 95 14.80 6.85 -10.45
N MET A 96 13.73 7.48 -10.91
CA MET A 96 12.39 7.24 -10.40
C MET A 96 11.86 5.93 -10.97
N GLU A 97 11.43 5.02 -10.11
CA GLU A 97 10.66 3.84 -10.51
C GLU A 97 9.17 4.19 -10.54
N TYR A 98 8.66 4.81 -9.49
CA TYR A 98 7.31 5.37 -9.45
C TYR A 98 7.14 6.40 -8.33
N LYS A 99 6.00 7.09 -8.32
CA LYS A 99 5.56 7.98 -7.25
C LYS A 99 4.08 7.73 -6.96
N GLY A 100 3.63 8.18 -5.80
CA GLY A 100 2.21 8.15 -5.46
C GLY A 100 1.98 8.59 -4.03
N TYR A 101 1.20 7.83 -3.28
CA TYR A 101 0.72 8.21 -1.96
C TYR A 101 1.27 7.29 -0.88
N LEU A 102 1.70 7.89 0.23
CA LEU A 102 2.12 7.17 1.41
C LEU A 102 0.88 6.59 2.10
N MET A 103 0.88 5.28 2.29
CA MET A 103 -0.22 4.55 2.92
C MET A 103 0.29 3.68 4.06
N ALA A 104 -0.57 3.45 5.03
CA ALA A 104 -0.30 2.59 6.19
C ALA A 104 -1.61 2.10 6.78
N GLU A 105 -1.52 1.30 7.83
CA GLU A 105 -2.70 0.92 8.59
C GLU A 105 -3.20 2.06 9.50
N SER A 106 -4.51 2.09 9.77
CA SER A 106 -5.23 3.00 10.64
C SER A 106 -4.63 3.04 12.04
N LYS A 107 -4.60 4.25 12.61
CA LYS A 107 -4.15 4.52 13.99
C LYS A 107 -4.90 3.74 15.08
N ASN A 108 -6.08 3.21 14.77
CA ASN A 108 -6.92 2.45 15.71
C ASN A 108 -6.70 0.93 15.60
N HIS A 109 -5.91 0.46 14.63
CA HIS A 109 -5.63 -0.94 14.38
C HIS A 109 -4.19 -1.29 14.74
N GLN A 110 -3.75 -2.50 14.42
CA GLN A 110 -2.38 -2.94 14.70
C GLN A 110 -1.36 -2.25 13.80
N ARG A 111 -0.17 -2.01 14.37
CA ARG A 111 0.93 -1.38 13.65
C ARG A 111 1.32 -2.20 12.41
N SER A 112 1.29 -1.55 11.25
CA SER A 112 1.92 -2.02 10.02
C SER A 112 3.10 -1.13 9.60
N GLU A 113 3.59 -1.32 8.38
CA GLU A 113 4.60 -0.48 7.75
C GLU A 113 3.98 0.71 7.00
N TYR A 114 4.77 1.76 6.80
CA TYR A 114 4.45 2.79 5.82
C TYR A 114 4.98 2.35 4.45
N ILE A 115 4.11 2.32 3.45
CA ILE A 115 4.47 1.95 2.08
C ILE A 115 4.09 3.05 1.09
N CYS A 116 4.76 3.08 -0.06
CA CYS A 116 4.40 3.93 -1.17
C CYS A 116 3.48 3.18 -2.12
N VAL A 117 2.29 3.69 -2.37
CA VAL A 117 1.34 3.15 -3.35
C VAL A 117 1.36 4.03 -4.58
N ASP A 118 1.46 3.42 -5.76
CA ASP A 118 1.52 4.12 -7.06
C ASP A 118 0.32 5.06 -7.26
N GLU A 119 0.55 6.24 -7.87
CA GLU A 119 -0.52 7.18 -8.19
C GLU A 119 -1.54 6.62 -9.19
N VAL A 120 -1.18 5.56 -9.93
CA VAL A 120 -2.03 4.80 -10.85
C VAL A 120 -2.19 3.35 -10.35
N PRO A 121 -2.99 3.12 -9.30
CA PRO A 121 -3.08 1.82 -8.65
C PRO A 121 -3.74 0.79 -9.55
N GLU A 122 -3.41 -0.47 -9.28
CA GLU A 122 -4.04 -1.64 -9.86
C GLU A 122 -4.85 -2.36 -8.77
N ILE A 123 -5.91 -3.04 -9.19
CA ILE A 123 -6.80 -3.79 -8.31
C ILE A 123 -6.97 -5.23 -8.79
N ASP A 124 -7.32 -6.13 -7.89
CA ASP A 124 -7.67 -7.50 -8.30
C ASP A 124 -9.00 -7.51 -9.07
N SER A 125 -8.98 -8.19 -10.22
CA SER A 125 -10.15 -8.50 -11.04
C SER A 125 -11.21 -9.33 -10.32
N ALA A 126 -10.88 -9.97 -9.19
CA ALA A 126 -11.81 -10.77 -8.38
C ALA A 126 -12.96 -9.95 -7.73
N GLY A 127 -12.89 -8.62 -7.81
CA GLY A 127 -13.97 -7.66 -7.54
C GLY A 127 -14.07 -7.16 -6.09
N MET A 128 -14.83 -6.07 -5.91
CA MET A 128 -15.12 -5.44 -4.60
C MET A 128 -15.69 -6.42 -3.60
N LYS A 129 -14.93 -6.68 -2.53
CA LYS A 129 -15.41 -7.41 -1.36
C LYS A 129 -14.69 -6.83 -0.16
N ASP A 130 -15.43 -6.21 0.73
CA ASP A 130 -14.96 -5.89 2.08
C ASP A 130 -14.76 -7.21 2.86
N GLN A 131 -13.55 -7.76 2.75
CA GLN A 131 -13.09 -8.99 3.39
C GLN A 131 -12.32 -8.71 4.67
N ASN A 132 -12.08 -7.43 4.99
CA ASN A 132 -11.50 -7.01 6.26
C ASN A 132 -10.10 -7.64 6.48
N GLY A 133 -9.31 -7.63 5.40
CA GLY A 133 -7.93 -8.14 5.34
C GLY A 133 -6.94 -7.17 6.00
N GLY A 134 -5.73 -7.09 5.45
CA GLY A 134 -4.85 -5.96 5.75
C GLY A 134 -5.38 -4.71 5.08
N LEU A 135 -5.27 -3.57 5.71
CA LEU A 135 -5.88 -2.34 5.20
C LEU A 135 -4.81 -1.30 4.84
N LEU A 136 -5.13 -0.45 3.86
CA LEU A 136 -4.31 0.68 3.43
C LEU A 136 -5.13 1.97 3.50
N TYR A 137 -4.79 2.80 4.48
CA TYR A 137 -5.30 4.15 4.65
C TYR A 137 -4.28 5.18 4.17
N ASN A 138 -4.77 6.31 3.67
CA ASN A 138 -3.94 7.47 3.37
C ASN A 138 -3.26 8.00 4.64
N VAL A 139 -1.99 8.39 4.50
CA VAL A 139 -1.25 9.02 5.61
C VAL A 139 -1.34 10.53 5.47
N GLU A 140 -1.88 11.19 6.48
CA GLU A 140 -2.04 12.64 6.54
C GLU A 140 -0.95 13.27 7.39
N ALA A 141 -0.49 14.45 6.99
CA ALA A 141 0.38 15.29 7.79
C ALA A 141 -0.37 15.85 9.01
N VAL A 142 0.25 15.78 10.20
CA VAL A 142 -0.28 16.39 11.42
C VAL A 142 0.71 17.44 11.90
N CYS A 143 0.31 18.71 11.90
CA CYS A 143 1.12 19.81 12.38
C CYS A 143 1.43 19.69 13.88
N GLY A 144 2.57 20.24 14.30
CA GLY A 144 3.04 20.20 15.68
C GLY A 144 4.55 20.00 15.68
N SER A 145 5.01 18.79 15.98
CA SER A 145 6.42 18.41 15.76
C SER A 145 6.78 18.34 14.27
N LEU A 146 5.77 18.17 13.39
CA LEU A 146 5.94 18.32 11.96
C LEU A 146 5.97 19.82 11.60
N PRO A 147 7.01 20.32 10.92
CA PRO A 147 7.22 21.75 10.73
C PRO A 147 6.31 22.33 9.65
N CYS A 148 5.23 22.96 10.07
CA CYS A 148 4.33 23.75 9.21
C CYS A 148 4.87 25.19 9.06
N PRO A 149 4.74 25.85 7.89
CA PRO A 149 3.82 25.55 6.78
C PRO A 149 4.41 24.69 5.65
N ASN A 150 5.63 24.17 5.79
CA ASN A 150 6.22 23.30 4.75
C ASN A 150 5.40 22.01 4.57
N TYR A 151 4.85 21.51 5.68
CA TYR A 151 3.73 20.57 5.69
C TYR A 151 2.42 21.33 5.92
N VAL A 152 1.32 20.74 5.46
CA VAL A 152 -0.04 21.30 5.63
C VAL A 152 -0.85 20.31 6.45
N ASP A 153 -1.45 20.77 7.54
CA ASP A 153 -2.26 19.95 8.44
C ASP A 153 -3.38 19.25 7.68
N GLY A 154 -3.54 17.95 7.91
CA GLY A 154 -4.54 17.09 7.28
C GLY A 154 -4.28 16.74 5.82
N ARG A 155 -3.15 17.15 5.21
CA ARG A 155 -2.85 16.84 3.81
C ARG A 155 -2.24 15.46 3.66
N GLU A 156 -2.73 14.69 2.69
CA GLU A 156 -2.20 13.40 2.30
C GLU A 156 -0.74 13.52 1.83
N LEU A 157 0.12 12.65 2.35
CA LEU A 157 1.54 12.64 2.03
C LEU A 157 1.78 11.84 0.76
N ALA A 158 2.43 12.48 -0.22
CA ALA A 158 2.97 11.78 -1.38
C ALA A 158 4.22 10.96 -1.00
N CYS A 159 4.68 10.13 -1.92
CA CYS A 159 5.93 9.40 -1.83
C CYS A 159 6.52 9.14 -3.22
N VAL A 160 7.82 8.85 -3.26
CA VAL A 160 8.52 8.43 -4.47
C VAL A 160 9.43 7.26 -4.14
N VAL A 161 9.49 6.28 -5.04
CA VAL A 161 10.44 5.16 -4.99
C VAL A 161 11.49 5.35 -6.07
N CYS A 162 12.73 5.33 -5.65
CA CYS A 162 13.90 5.61 -6.46
C CYS A 162 14.87 4.44 -6.42
N THR A 163 15.64 4.25 -7.49
CA THR A 163 16.75 3.29 -7.52
C THR A 163 18.03 3.92 -8.05
N LEU A 164 19.16 3.32 -7.66
CA LEU A 164 20.51 3.67 -8.11
C LEU A 164 21.39 2.43 -8.21
#